data_AF-A0A4Z0RP04-F1
#
_entry.id   AF-A0A4Z0RP04-F1
#
_cell.length_a   1.000
_cell.length_b   1.000
_cell.length_c   1.000
_cell.angle_alpha   90.00
_cell.angle_beta   90.00
_cell.angle_gamma   90.00
#
_symmetry.space_group_name_H-M   'P 1'
#
loop_
_entity.id
_entity.type
_entity.pdbx_description
1 polymer ?
#
loop_
_entity_poly.entity_id
_entity_poly.type
_entity_poly.pdbx_seq_one_letter_code
_entity_poly.pdbx_strand_id
1 'polypeptide(L)'
;MNMLKYANLHDQIQVKENIGNNQGAVETYLTGAHETDKQTKLLLDKLNGNSRPITVVFYGDHWPSAYSFLGQRNPVLTHSTDFFIWQNDSAKLVNGTGRITKKVMAPSEFYATVKAISGVKVTPYEALQSEFSEKLPAVQSYTRDSNGRMVFVSEDGKSVDERSLTKEQKKLLDKFRLVVYDSFVGNHYLDKLKFFNG
;
A
#
# COMPACT_ATOMS: atom_id res chain seq x y z
N MET A 1 10.54 -2.72 7.97
CA MET A 1 11.42 -3.00 9.12
C MET A 1 12.87 -2.49 8.92
N ASN A 2 13.18 -1.25 9.31
CA ASN A 2 14.57 -0.80 9.49
C ASN A 2 15.05 -1.35 10.84
N MET A 3 15.80 -2.46 10.83
CA MET A 3 16.35 -3.02 12.07
C MET A 3 17.35 -2.03 12.68
N LEU A 4 17.05 -1.62 13.91
CA LEU A 4 17.86 -0.78 14.78
C LEU A 4 19.24 -1.42 15.04
N LYS A 5 20.20 -1.14 14.14
CA LYS A 5 21.65 -1.11 14.41
C LYS A 5 22.39 -0.56 13.16
N TYR A 6 22.29 0.74 12.91
CA TYR A 6 23.14 1.42 11.93
C TYR A 6 24.14 2.31 12.69
N ALA A 7 25.24 1.69 13.13
CA ALA A 7 26.22 2.34 14.00
C ALA A 7 27.21 3.28 13.27
N ASN A 8 27.06 3.54 11.97
CA ASN A 8 27.93 4.48 11.23
C ASN A 8 27.19 5.05 10.01
N LEU A 9 26.43 6.13 10.19
CA LEU A 9 25.88 6.94 9.09
C LEU A 9 26.63 8.29 9.12
N HIS A 10 27.23 8.67 7.99
CA HIS A 10 28.15 9.82 7.89
C HIS A 10 27.45 11.19 7.96
N ASP A 11 26.12 11.23 7.76
CA ASP A 11 25.29 12.45 7.81
C ASP A 11 24.17 12.29 8.86
N GLN A 12 24.48 12.43 10.16
CA GLN A 12 23.46 12.31 11.21
C GLN A 12 22.47 13.49 11.16
N ILE A 13 21.18 13.17 11.06
CA ILE A 13 20.12 14.17 11.19
C ILE A 13 19.92 14.49 12.67
N GLN A 14 19.91 15.79 12.99
CA GLN A 14 19.67 16.32 14.32
C GLN A 14 18.30 16.97 14.39
N VAL A 15 17.50 16.59 15.40
CA VAL A 15 16.17 17.19 15.61
C VAL A 15 16.33 18.43 16.48
N LYS A 16 15.87 19.59 15.99
CA LYS A 16 16.02 20.87 16.73
C LYS A 16 15.09 21.00 17.93
N GLU A 17 13.96 20.30 17.90
CA GLU A 17 12.96 20.33 18.97
C GLU A 17 13.36 19.37 20.10
N ASN A 18 13.23 19.80 21.35
CA ASN A 18 13.52 18.93 22.49
C ASN A 18 12.35 17.97 22.75
N ILE A 19 12.49 16.73 22.28
CA ILE A 19 11.50 15.65 22.49
C ILE A 19 11.91 14.67 23.59
N GLY A 20 12.81 15.10 24.49
CA GLY A 20 13.26 14.35 25.66
C GLY A 20 13.96 13.04 25.31
N ASN A 21 13.65 11.97 26.03
CA ASN A 21 14.28 10.66 25.85
C ASN A 21 14.05 10.02 24.47
N ASN A 22 13.15 10.59 23.65
CA ASN A 22 12.87 10.10 22.29
C ASN A 22 13.84 10.64 21.24
N GLN A 23 14.65 11.67 21.58
CA GLN A 23 15.53 12.40 20.66
C GLN A 23 16.36 11.46 19.79
N GLY A 24 17.18 10.61 20.42
CA GLY A 24 18.10 9.73 19.69
C GLY A 24 17.38 8.68 18.82
N ALA A 25 16.20 8.21 19.24
CA ALA A 25 15.41 7.26 18.45
C ALA A 25 14.85 7.90 17.18
N VAL A 26 14.35 9.13 17.28
CA VAL A 26 13.85 9.89 16.13
C VAL A 26 15.00 10.28 15.19
N GLU A 27 16.11 10.78 15.71
CA GLU A 27 17.30 11.12 14.91
C GLU A 27 17.85 9.90 14.16
N THR A 28 17.92 8.74 14.82
CA THR A 28 18.33 7.48 14.18
C THR A 28 17.37 7.10 13.07
N TYR A 29 16.05 7.19 13.31
CA TYR A 29 15.04 6.88 12.29
C TYR A 29 15.16 7.81 11.08
N LEU A 30 15.23 9.12 11.30
CA LEU A 30 15.35 10.12 10.24
C LEU A 30 16.64 9.92 9.43
N THR A 31 17.77 9.66 10.10
CA THR A 31 19.04 9.37 9.42
C THR A 31 18.93 8.12 8.55
N GLY A 32 18.27 7.06 9.04
CA GLY A 32 18.01 5.86 8.24
C GLY A 32 17.05 6.09 7.07
N ALA A 33 16.02 6.93 7.25
CA ALA A 33 15.10 7.32 6.18
C ALA A 33 15.81 8.13 5.09
N HIS A 34 16.70 9.06 5.48
CA HIS A 34 17.54 9.83 4.56
C HIS A 34 18.49 8.95 3.76
N GLU A 35 19.13 7.98 4.40
CA GLU A 35 19.97 7.02 3.68
C GLU A 35 19.14 6.14 2.74
N THR A 36 17.94 5.73 3.17
CA THR A 36 17.00 4.97 2.33
C THR A 36 16.59 5.78 1.09
N ASP A 37 16.35 7.08 1.21
CA ASP A 37 16.04 7.96 0.06
C ASP A 37 17.18 7.98 -0.97
N LYS A 38 18.42 8.22 -0.51
CA LYS A 38 19.63 8.19 -1.36
C LYS A 38 19.77 6.84 -2.08
N GLN A 39 19.66 5.73 -1.34
CA GLN A 39 19.82 4.40 -1.91
C GLN A 39 18.66 4.01 -2.84
N THR A 40 17.44 4.48 -2.56
CA THR A 40 16.27 4.26 -3.42
C THR A 40 16.46 4.96 -4.75
N LYS A 41 16.95 6.21 -4.76
CA LYS A 41 17.30 6.89 -6.01
C LYS A 41 18.32 6.09 -6.82
N LEU A 42 19.42 5.65 -6.20
CA LEU A 42 20.45 4.86 -6.87
C LEU A 42 19.91 3.52 -7.41
N LEU A 43 19.01 2.87 -6.68
CA LEU A 43 18.32 1.66 -7.12
C LEU A 43 17.48 1.93 -8.38
N LEU A 44 16.62 2.96 -8.35
CA LEU A 44 15.77 3.30 -9.49
C LEU A 44 16.58 3.70 -10.73
N ASP A 45 17.67 4.45 -10.56
CA ASP A 45 18.58 4.80 -11.66
C ASP A 45 19.19 3.55 -12.31
N LYS A 46 19.63 2.56 -11.50
CA LYS A 46 20.15 1.28 -12.01
C LYS A 46 19.07 0.45 -12.71
N LEU A 47 17.85 0.40 -12.18
CA LEU A 47 16.74 -0.33 -12.81
C LEU A 47 16.31 0.35 -14.12
N ASN A 48 16.45 1.68 -14.22
CA ASN A 48 16.09 2.40 -15.44
C ASN A 48 17.01 2.09 -16.62
N GLY A 49 18.29 1.79 -16.36
CA GLY A 49 19.25 1.39 -17.40
C GLY A 49 19.01 -0.01 -17.99
N ASN A 50 18.00 -0.76 -17.51
CA ASN A 50 17.71 -2.11 -17.99
C ASN A 50 16.70 -2.12 -19.15
N SER A 51 16.96 -2.89 -20.20
CA SER A 51 16.05 -3.07 -21.34
C SER A 51 14.82 -3.93 -21.04
N ARG A 52 14.80 -4.65 -19.91
CA ARG A 52 13.64 -5.39 -19.43
C ARG A 52 12.61 -4.42 -18.83
N PRO A 53 11.32 -4.54 -19.18
CA PRO A 53 10.24 -3.86 -18.47
C PRO A 53 10.23 -4.18 -16.97
N ILE A 54 10.32 -3.16 -16.12
CA ILE A 54 10.34 -3.27 -14.66
C ILE A 54 9.32 -2.29 -14.07
N THR A 55 8.49 -2.80 -13.16
CA THR A 55 7.64 -2.00 -12.27
C THR A 55 8.01 -2.29 -10.82
N VAL A 56 8.22 -1.25 -10.03
CA VAL A 56 8.57 -1.32 -8.61
C VAL A 56 7.38 -0.82 -7.80
N VAL A 57 6.96 -1.59 -6.81
CA VAL A 57 6.13 -1.09 -5.70
C VAL A 57 7.03 -0.97 -4.49
N PHE A 58 7.09 0.23 -3.93
CA PHE A 58 7.83 0.50 -2.71
C PHE A 58 6.86 1.11 -1.70
N TYR A 59 6.81 0.56 -0.49
CA TYR A 59 5.90 1.03 0.56
C TYR A 59 6.49 0.76 1.94
N GLY A 60 6.16 1.61 2.92
CA GLY A 60 6.43 1.34 4.32
C GLY A 60 5.52 0.24 4.86
N ASP A 61 6.03 -0.67 5.68
CA ASP A 61 5.24 -1.78 6.25
C ASP A 61 4.41 -1.36 7.46
N HIS A 62 4.89 -0.39 8.25
CA HIS A 62 4.18 0.13 9.41
C HIS A 62 4.72 1.50 9.85
N TRP A 63 3.94 2.18 10.70
CA TRP A 63 4.37 3.41 11.37
C TRP A 63 5.58 3.15 12.27
N PRO A 64 6.59 4.03 12.28
CA PRO A 64 7.81 3.78 13.02
C PRO A 64 7.60 3.95 14.54
N SER A 65 8.11 2.98 15.30
CA SER A 65 8.02 2.99 16.77
C SER A 65 8.73 4.19 17.42
N ALA A 66 9.67 4.82 16.70
CA ALA A 66 10.34 6.04 17.13
C ALA A 66 9.36 7.18 17.46
N TYR A 67 8.16 7.21 16.85
CA TYR A 67 7.12 8.21 17.12
C TYR A 67 6.00 7.75 18.06
N SER A 68 6.17 6.61 18.76
CA SER A 68 5.11 6.07 19.63
C SER A 68 4.70 7.04 20.76
N PHE A 69 5.61 7.92 21.17
CA PHE A 69 5.38 8.95 22.20
C PHE A 69 4.35 10.01 21.81
N LEU A 70 4.04 10.17 20.51
CA LEU A 70 3.01 11.10 20.04
C LEU A 70 1.58 10.61 20.34
N GLY A 71 1.42 9.32 20.67
CA GLY A 71 0.13 8.67 20.86
C GLY A 71 -0.69 8.55 19.57
N GLN A 72 -1.83 7.85 19.63
CA GLN A 72 -2.72 7.67 18.48
C GLN A 72 -3.78 8.77 18.40
N ARG A 73 -3.37 10.04 18.34
CA ARG A 73 -4.33 11.17 18.21
C ARG A 73 -5.13 11.09 16.91
N ASN A 74 -4.52 10.57 15.85
CA ASN A 74 -5.18 10.27 14.59
C ASN A 74 -4.79 8.84 14.18
N PRO A 75 -5.67 7.84 14.43
CA PRO A 75 -5.40 6.45 14.09
C PRO A 75 -5.10 6.23 12.61
N VAL A 76 -5.75 6.97 11.70
CA VAL A 76 -5.48 6.86 10.26
C VAL A 76 -4.02 7.23 9.99
N LEU A 77 -3.58 8.37 10.53
CA LEU A 77 -2.19 8.84 10.37
C LEU A 77 -1.18 7.83 10.91
N THR A 78 -1.39 7.29 12.12
CA THR A 78 -0.44 6.33 12.74
C THR A 78 -0.49 4.93 12.13
N HIS A 79 -1.28 4.72 11.08
CA HIS A 79 -1.34 3.48 10.30
C HIS A 79 -1.26 3.75 8.79
N SER A 80 -0.80 4.94 8.41
CA SER A 80 -0.52 5.30 7.02
C SER A 80 0.99 5.42 6.83
N THR A 81 1.48 4.92 5.71
CA THR A 81 2.87 5.02 5.28
C THR A 81 2.92 5.43 3.83
N ASP A 82 4.01 6.07 3.42
CA ASP A 82 4.21 6.42 2.02
C ASP A 82 4.37 5.16 1.16
N PHE A 83 3.90 5.26 -0.08
CA PHE A 83 4.18 4.30 -1.13
C PHE A 83 4.40 5.01 -2.46
N PHE A 84 5.09 4.33 -3.38
CA PHE A 84 5.08 4.71 -4.78
C PHE A 84 5.06 3.46 -5.66
N ILE A 85 4.53 3.64 -6.87
CA ILE A 85 4.66 2.66 -7.95
C ILE A 85 5.41 3.35 -9.09
N TRP A 86 6.55 2.79 -9.45
CA TRP A 86 7.46 3.35 -10.45
C TRP A 86 7.65 2.37 -11.60
N GLN A 87 7.72 2.89 -12.82
CA GLN A 87 8.00 2.12 -14.04
C GLN A 87 9.29 2.63 -14.67
N ASN A 88 10.18 1.72 -15.07
CA ASN A 88 11.31 2.11 -15.92
C ASN A 88 10.86 2.48 -17.33
N ASP A 89 11.73 3.11 -18.09
CA ASP A 89 11.41 3.55 -19.45
C ASP A 89 11.04 2.38 -20.37
N SER A 90 11.70 1.23 -20.23
CA SER A 90 11.34 0.00 -20.94
C SER A 90 9.90 -0.46 -20.64
N ALA A 91 9.41 -0.35 -19.39
CA ALA A 91 8.03 -0.66 -19.05
C ALA A 91 7.04 0.35 -19.62
N LYS A 92 7.38 1.65 -19.60
CA LYS A 92 6.53 2.69 -20.21
C LYS A 92 6.43 2.52 -21.73
N LEU A 93 7.49 2.08 -22.38
CA LEU A 93 7.50 1.81 -23.82
C LEU A 93 6.57 0.66 -24.21
N VAL A 94 6.54 -0.42 -23.42
CA VAL A 94 5.73 -1.61 -23.71
C VAL A 94 4.28 -1.45 -23.26
N ASN A 95 4.05 -0.87 -22.08
CA ASN A 95 2.74 -0.87 -21.42
C ASN A 95 2.06 0.50 -21.43
N GLY A 96 2.76 1.54 -21.91
CA GLY A 96 2.39 2.93 -21.63
C GLY A 96 2.74 3.36 -20.21
N THR A 97 2.61 4.66 -19.94
CA THR A 97 2.76 5.18 -18.57
C THR A 97 1.50 4.85 -17.77
N GLY A 98 1.64 3.94 -16.80
CA GLY A 98 0.61 3.60 -15.85
C GLY A 98 0.06 4.82 -15.13
N ARG A 99 -1.26 4.94 -15.04
CA ARG A 99 -1.93 5.99 -14.28
C ARG A 99 -2.56 5.41 -13.02
N ILE A 100 -2.09 5.89 -11.88
CA ILE A 100 -2.69 5.60 -10.58
C ILE A 100 -3.41 6.88 -10.14
N THR A 101 -4.71 6.77 -9.96
CA THR A 101 -5.58 7.90 -9.59
C THR A 101 -5.80 8.02 -8.08
N LYS A 102 -5.49 6.96 -7.33
CA LYS A 102 -5.62 6.90 -5.87
C LYS A 102 -4.35 7.37 -5.17
N LYS A 103 -4.53 8.24 -4.18
CA LYS A 103 -3.49 8.68 -3.24
C LYS A 103 -3.44 7.80 -2.00
N VAL A 104 -4.57 7.17 -1.66
CA VAL A 104 -4.68 6.27 -0.51
C VAL A 104 -4.98 4.85 -0.99
N MET A 105 -4.15 3.89 -0.58
CA MET A 105 -4.24 2.50 -1.02
C MET A 105 -3.86 1.56 0.13
N ALA A 106 -4.60 0.47 0.29
CA ALA A 106 -4.27 -0.62 1.18
C ALA A 106 -3.22 -1.54 0.53
N PRO A 107 -2.28 -2.14 1.27
CA PRO A 107 -1.25 -3.01 0.69
C PRO A 107 -1.78 -4.18 -0.14
N SER A 108 -2.98 -4.67 0.18
CA SER A 108 -3.65 -5.74 -0.59
C SER A 108 -4.04 -5.35 -2.02
N GLU A 109 -4.10 -4.06 -2.33
CA GLU A 109 -4.49 -3.55 -3.65
C GLU A 109 -3.31 -3.50 -4.64
N PHE A 110 -2.07 -3.42 -4.14
CA PHE A 110 -0.88 -3.18 -4.98
C PHE A 110 -0.70 -4.19 -6.11
N TYR A 111 -0.91 -5.48 -5.84
CA TYR A 111 -0.70 -6.53 -6.84
C TYR A 111 -1.61 -6.35 -8.06
N ALA A 112 -2.92 -6.16 -7.82
CA ALA A 112 -3.89 -5.97 -8.89
C ALA A 112 -3.68 -4.62 -9.59
N THR A 113 -3.32 -3.57 -8.86
CA THR A 113 -2.98 -2.26 -9.45
C THR A 113 -1.78 -2.37 -10.40
N VAL A 114 -0.68 -3.03 -9.98
CA VAL A 114 0.52 -3.20 -10.81
C VAL A 114 0.20 -3.96 -12.10
N LYS A 115 -0.57 -5.05 -12.01
CA LYS A 115 -0.97 -5.81 -13.19
C LYS A 115 -1.81 -4.98 -14.15
N ALA A 116 -2.79 -4.23 -13.61
CA ALA A 116 -3.64 -3.35 -14.41
C ALA A 116 -2.83 -2.29 -15.17
N ILE A 117 -1.89 -1.61 -14.50
CA ILE A 117 -1.07 -0.58 -15.17
C ILE A 117 0.02 -1.14 -16.09
N SER A 118 0.35 -2.43 -15.93
CA SER A 118 1.33 -3.11 -16.76
C SER A 118 0.68 -3.79 -17.98
N GLY A 119 -0.65 -3.69 -18.15
CA GLY A 119 -1.35 -4.25 -19.31
C GLY A 119 -1.18 -5.76 -19.49
N VAL A 120 -0.79 -6.47 -18.42
CA VAL A 120 -0.62 -7.93 -18.47
C VAL A 120 -1.97 -8.63 -18.40
N LYS A 121 -2.05 -9.86 -18.91
CA LYS A 121 -3.25 -10.67 -18.74
C LYS A 121 -3.52 -10.88 -17.24
N VAL A 122 -4.78 -10.71 -16.87
CA VAL A 122 -5.28 -10.89 -15.50
C VAL A 122 -6.35 -11.95 -15.45
N THR A 123 -6.45 -12.62 -14.30
CA THR A 123 -7.54 -13.57 -14.02
C THR A 123 -8.83 -12.82 -13.70
N PRO A 124 -10.00 -13.48 -13.75
CA PRO A 124 -11.25 -12.87 -13.27
C PRO A 124 -11.18 -12.35 -11.83
N TYR A 125 -10.45 -13.04 -10.95
CA TYR A 125 -10.23 -12.57 -9.57
C TYR A 125 -9.41 -11.29 -9.51
N GLU A 126 -8.32 -11.22 -10.28
CA GLU A 126 -7.47 -10.02 -10.35
C GLU A 126 -8.23 -8.83 -10.96
N ALA A 127 -9.07 -9.08 -11.97
CA ALA A 127 -9.94 -8.04 -12.52
C ALA A 127 -10.95 -7.52 -11.48
N LEU A 128 -11.52 -8.41 -10.65
CA LEU A 128 -12.38 -8.02 -9.53
C LEU A 128 -11.61 -7.20 -8.47
N GLN A 129 -10.36 -7.58 -8.15
CA GLN A 129 -9.52 -6.82 -7.24
C GLN A 129 -9.18 -5.42 -7.80
N SER A 130 -8.89 -5.31 -9.09
CA SER A 130 -8.68 -4.02 -9.75
C SER A 130 -9.93 -3.15 -9.71
N GLU A 131 -11.11 -3.71 -10.01
CA GLU A 131 -12.38 -2.98 -9.93
C GLU A 131 -12.69 -2.55 -8.49
N PHE A 132 -12.46 -3.44 -7.51
CA PHE A 132 -12.61 -3.13 -6.09
C PHE A 132 -11.71 -1.97 -5.69
N SER A 133 -10.43 -2.04 -6.06
CA SER A 133 -9.46 -1.01 -5.75
C SER A 133 -9.84 0.34 -6.37
N GLU A 134 -10.24 0.36 -7.64
CA GLU A 134 -10.58 1.59 -8.35
C GLU A 134 -11.85 2.26 -7.80
N LYS A 135 -12.86 1.47 -7.41
CA LYS A 135 -14.19 2.00 -7.06
C LYS A 135 -14.42 2.18 -5.57
N LEU A 136 -13.72 1.45 -4.71
CA LEU A 136 -13.86 1.59 -3.26
C LEU A 136 -12.72 2.42 -2.65
N PRO A 137 -12.99 3.16 -1.55
CA PRO A 137 -11.93 3.70 -0.72
C PRO A 137 -11.02 2.58 -0.18
N ALA A 138 -9.80 2.92 0.23
CA ALA A 138 -8.83 1.94 0.73
C ALA A 138 -9.35 1.28 2.02
N VAL A 139 -9.13 -0.03 2.18
CA VAL A 139 -9.55 -0.74 3.40
C VAL A 139 -8.64 -0.36 4.57
N GLN A 140 -9.23 0.01 5.70
CA GLN A 140 -8.53 0.25 6.96
C GLN A 140 -8.27 -1.10 7.65
N SER A 141 -7.25 -1.82 7.20
CA SER A 141 -7.03 -3.23 7.55
C SER A 141 -6.82 -3.53 9.03
N TYR A 142 -6.41 -2.55 9.84
CA TYR A 142 -6.13 -2.73 11.26
C TYR A 142 -7.37 -2.64 12.16
N THR A 143 -8.55 -2.30 11.60
CA THR A 143 -9.76 -2.12 12.41
C THR A 143 -11.02 -2.63 11.71
N ARG A 144 -12.05 -2.80 12.53
CA ARG A 144 -13.43 -3.10 12.15
C ARG A 144 -14.34 -2.21 12.98
N ASP A 145 -15.55 -1.96 12.50
CA ASP A 145 -16.54 -1.30 13.34
C ASP A 145 -17.07 -2.23 14.44
N SER A 146 -17.95 -1.72 15.31
CA SER A 146 -18.52 -2.48 16.42
C SER A 146 -19.32 -3.72 16.01
N ASN A 147 -19.72 -3.82 14.74
CA ASN A 147 -20.48 -4.94 14.19
C ASN A 147 -19.60 -5.85 13.30
N GLY A 148 -18.28 -5.67 13.33
CA GLY A 148 -17.33 -6.44 12.53
C GLY A 148 -17.27 -6.04 11.04
N ARG A 149 -17.89 -4.93 10.65
CA ARG A 149 -17.87 -4.44 9.25
C ARG A 149 -16.54 -3.79 8.92
N MET A 150 -16.26 -3.70 7.61
CA MET A 150 -15.04 -3.06 7.14
C MET A 150 -15.13 -1.55 7.39
N VAL A 151 -14.00 -0.96 7.76
CA VAL A 151 -13.81 0.48 7.77
C VAL A 151 -12.86 0.82 6.63
N PHE A 152 -13.05 1.97 6.01
CA PHE A 152 -12.27 2.42 4.88
C PHE A 152 -11.60 3.75 5.16
N VAL A 153 -10.68 4.18 4.29
CA VAL A 153 -10.01 5.47 4.32
C VAL A 153 -10.23 6.17 2.99
N SER A 154 -10.76 7.40 3.05
CA SER A 154 -10.93 8.27 1.88
C SER A 154 -9.60 8.86 1.40
N GLU A 155 -9.62 9.44 0.20
CA GLU A 155 -8.46 10.10 -0.41
C GLU A 155 -7.94 11.32 0.40
N ASP A 156 -8.75 11.88 1.30
CA ASP A 156 -8.36 12.96 2.23
C ASP A 156 -7.94 12.43 3.62
N GLY A 157 -7.76 11.11 3.78
CA GLY A 157 -7.22 10.51 4.99
C GLY A 157 -8.21 10.42 6.15
N LYS A 158 -9.52 10.33 5.88
CA LYS A 158 -10.56 10.18 6.90
C LYS A 158 -11.14 8.78 6.89
N SER A 159 -11.50 8.27 8.07
CA SER A 159 -12.24 7.01 8.16
C SER A 159 -13.63 7.15 7.52
N VAL A 160 -13.99 6.14 6.74
CA VAL A 160 -15.26 6.03 6.02
C VAL A 160 -15.96 4.75 6.47
N ASP A 161 -17.20 4.88 6.93
CA ASP A 161 -18.03 3.74 7.35
C ASP A 161 -18.62 3.04 6.12
N GLU A 162 -18.65 1.71 6.13
CA GLU A 162 -19.26 0.90 5.07
C GLU A 162 -20.69 1.32 4.72
N ARG A 163 -21.48 1.78 5.70
CA ARG A 163 -22.86 2.25 5.51
C ARG A 163 -22.93 3.47 4.59
N SER A 164 -21.87 4.27 4.54
CA SER A 164 -21.80 5.47 3.71
C SER A 164 -21.43 5.19 2.25
N LEU A 165 -21.01 3.95 1.94
CA LEU A 165 -20.73 3.54 0.56
C LEU A 165 -21.97 3.65 -0.32
N THR A 166 -21.74 3.96 -1.61
CA THR A 166 -22.79 3.98 -2.62
C THR A 166 -23.38 2.59 -2.84
N LYS A 167 -24.54 2.52 -3.50
CA LYS A 167 -25.19 1.25 -3.82
C LYS A 167 -24.29 0.35 -4.67
N GLU A 168 -23.58 0.94 -5.61
CA GLU A 168 -22.65 0.26 -6.52
C GLU A 168 -21.41 -0.25 -5.77
N GLN A 169 -20.85 0.55 -4.86
CA GLN A 169 -19.73 0.15 -4.01
C GLN A 169 -20.12 -1.01 -3.08
N LYS A 170 -21.30 -0.96 -2.46
CA LYS A 170 -21.82 -2.06 -1.61
C LYS A 170 -21.99 -3.34 -2.41
N LYS A 171 -22.58 -3.27 -3.60
CA LYS A 171 -22.71 -4.43 -4.49
C LYS A 171 -21.35 -5.05 -4.85
N LEU A 172 -20.34 -4.22 -5.09
CA LEU A 172 -18.99 -4.68 -5.39
C LEU A 172 -18.29 -5.28 -4.17
N LEU A 173 -18.46 -4.68 -2.99
CA LEU A 173 -17.99 -5.24 -1.72
C LEU A 173 -18.58 -6.61 -1.44
N ASP A 174 -19.89 -6.78 -1.66
CA ASP A 174 -20.58 -8.06 -1.45
C ASP A 174 -20.09 -9.13 -2.43
N LYS A 175 -19.86 -8.78 -3.70
CA LYS A 175 -19.21 -9.70 -4.66
C LYS A 175 -17.84 -10.13 -4.17
N PHE A 176 -17.02 -9.18 -3.73
CA PHE A 176 -15.67 -9.47 -3.23
C PHE A 176 -15.71 -10.39 -2.01
N ARG A 177 -16.63 -10.15 -1.07
CA ARG A 177 -16.86 -11.02 0.11
C ARG A 177 -17.26 -12.44 -0.27
N LEU A 178 -18.16 -12.61 -1.22
CA LEU A 178 -18.58 -13.93 -1.69
C LEU A 178 -17.40 -14.70 -2.29
N VAL A 179 -16.56 -14.04 -3.09
CA VAL A 179 -15.36 -14.64 -3.65
C VAL A 179 -14.39 -15.06 -2.54
N VAL A 180 -14.05 -14.15 -1.63
CA VAL A 180 -13.14 -14.45 -0.51
C VAL A 180 -13.70 -15.58 0.36
N TYR A 181 -14.99 -15.56 0.67
CA TYR A 181 -15.62 -16.63 1.44
C TYR A 181 -15.53 -17.98 0.74
N ASP A 182 -15.88 -18.06 -0.54
CA ASP A 182 -15.79 -19.30 -1.32
C ASP A 182 -14.35 -19.82 -1.44
N SER A 183 -13.35 -18.92 -1.51
CA SER A 183 -11.93 -19.27 -1.59
C SER A 183 -11.34 -19.85 -0.31
N PHE A 184 -11.82 -19.43 0.87
CA PHE A 184 -11.18 -19.78 2.15
C PHE A 184 -12.01 -20.69 3.05
N VAL A 185 -13.34 -20.59 2.98
CA VAL A 185 -14.26 -21.22 3.94
C VAL A 185 -15.37 -22.01 3.26
N GLY A 186 -15.83 -21.55 2.11
CA GLY A 186 -16.98 -22.10 1.39
C GLY A 186 -16.69 -23.41 0.68
N ASN A 187 -17.47 -23.68 -0.37
CA ASN A 187 -17.43 -24.96 -1.08
C ASN A 187 -16.48 -24.95 -2.29
N HIS A 188 -15.68 -23.89 -2.45
CA HIS A 188 -14.69 -23.76 -3.52
C HIS A 188 -15.32 -23.92 -4.92
N TYR A 189 -16.49 -23.30 -5.14
CA TYR A 189 -17.15 -23.34 -6.45
C TYR A 189 -16.32 -22.66 -7.54
N LEU A 190 -15.64 -21.56 -7.20
CA LEU A 190 -14.87 -20.73 -8.11
C LEU A 190 -13.63 -21.43 -8.68
N ASP A 191 -13.08 -22.42 -7.96
CA ASP A 191 -11.95 -23.24 -8.42
C ASP A 191 -12.33 -24.04 -9.68
N LYS A 192 -13.56 -24.57 -9.72
CA LYS A 192 -14.09 -25.32 -10.87
C LYS A 192 -14.36 -24.44 -12.08
N LEU A 193 -14.52 -23.14 -11.87
CA LEU A 193 -14.80 -22.15 -12.91
C LEU A 193 -13.52 -21.49 -13.45
N LYS A 194 -12.33 -21.95 -13.03
CA LYS A 194 -11.03 -21.34 -13.35
C LYS A 194 -10.99 -19.84 -13.00
N PHE A 195 -11.73 -19.41 -11.98
CA PHE A 195 -11.86 -18.00 -11.63
C PHE A 195 -10.53 -17.38 -11.15
N PHE A 196 -9.68 -18.21 -10.55
CA PHE A 196 -8.36 -17.81 -10.03
C PHE A 196 -7.20 -18.12 -10.98
N ASN A 197 -7.45 -18.81 -12.11
CA ASN A 197 -6.42 -19.31 -13.01
C ASN A 197 -6.58 -18.69 -14.41
N GLY A 198 -5.48 -18.22 -15.00
CA GLY A 198 -5.42 -17.61 -16.33
C GLY A 198 -4.77 -18.50 -17.37
#